data_AF-A0A9Q4MHR2-F1
#
_entry.id   AF-A0A9Q4MHR2-F1
#
_cell.length_a   1.000
_cell.length_b   1.000
_cell.length_c   1.000
_cell.angle_alpha   90.00
_cell.angle_beta   90.00
_cell.angle_gamma   90.00
#
_symmetry.space_group_name_H-M   'P 1'
#
loop_
_entity.id
_entity.type
_entity.pdbx_description
1 polymer ?
#
loop_
_entity_poly.entity_id
_entity_poly.type
_entity_poly.pdbx_seq_one_letter_code
_entity_poly.pdbx_strand_id
1 'polypeptide(L)'
;MSAFRLFSRLNTFHGLSGQLVASGSLKFFDAGTTTPRNVYSDQRLSVNNGAVIPLDSSGRPNVDIWGDGAYFVEVFDVLGVKQGDADNVNIPGGGGTTIPALESSKYLTNNGAVLLWAAVREVPDPAGMGGKILGTDGANLLWQPLPSAPATPYTIGVASLKLGTLLIQWGRDVAPATGNYSTVKIITFPTPFSGLPYFMKASVTSALVTANSLAAESASNASTTGVHFNFVIADSKEKNSDRINSNIPFDWIAFGPTTT
;
A
#
# COMPACT_ATOMS: atom_id res chain seq x y z
N MET A 1 28.15 -23.82 -28.78
CA MET A 1 28.72 -22.65 -28.06
C MET A 1 28.88 -21.53 -29.07
N SER A 2 28.81 -20.26 -28.65
CA SER A 2 29.03 -19.15 -29.59
C SER A 2 30.51 -19.09 -29.97
N ALA A 3 30.80 -18.98 -31.27
CA ALA A 3 32.13 -18.64 -31.75
C ALA A 3 32.53 -17.23 -31.24
N PHE A 4 33.83 -17.01 -31.10
CA PHE A 4 34.43 -15.73 -30.76
C PHE A 4 35.75 -15.55 -31.48
N ARG A 5 36.20 -14.29 -31.58
CA ARG A 5 37.49 -13.95 -32.16
C ARG A 5 38.57 -14.08 -31.09
N LEU A 6 39.45 -15.06 -31.24
CA LEU A 6 40.60 -15.26 -30.35
C LEU A 6 41.62 -14.13 -30.55
N PHE A 7 41.98 -13.89 -31.82
CA PHE A 7 42.91 -12.84 -32.21
C PHE A 7 42.45 -12.21 -33.53
N SER A 8 42.69 -10.91 -33.65
CA SER A 8 42.50 -10.17 -34.89
C SER A 8 43.82 -10.00 -35.63
N ARG A 9 43.74 -9.60 -36.90
CA ARG A 9 44.90 -9.20 -37.71
C ARG A 9 45.70 -8.00 -37.13
N LEU A 10 45.16 -7.33 -36.11
CA LEU A 10 45.82 -6.20 -35.44
C LEU A 10 46.59 -6.64 -34.19
N ASN A 11 46.35 -7.85 -33.68
CA ASN A 11 47.07 -8.37 -32.53
C ASN A 11 48.54 -8.60 -32.93
N THR A 12 49.46 -8.06 -32.12
CA THR A 12 50.90 -8.16 -32.35
C THR A 12 51.51 -9.05 -31.27
N PHE A 13 52.30 -10.04 -31.68
CA PHE A 13 52.89 -11.02 -30.76
C PHE A 13 54.35 -10.71 -30.48
N HIS A 14 54.70 -10.75 -29.20
CA HIS A 14 56.05 -10.56 -28.68
C HIS A 14 56.51 -11.86 -28.01
N GLY A 15 57.81 -12.15 -28.10
CA GLY A 15 58.39 -13.35 -27.49
C GLY A 15 58.81 -13.11 -26.04
N LEU A 16 59.41 -14.13 -25.43
CA LEU A 16 59.71 -14.16 -23.99
C LEU A 16 60.61 -13.00 -23.50
N SER A 17 61.49 -12.48 -24.36
CA SER A 17 62.35 -11.33 -24.06
C SER A 17 61.80 -10.00 -24.59
N GLY A 18 60.51 -9.94 -24.95
CA GLY A 18 59.81 -8.74 -25.41
C GLY A 18 60.05 -8.36 -26.89
N GLN A 19 60.92 -9.09 -27.59
CA GLN A 19 61.16 -8.90 -29.02
C GLN A 19 59.92 -9.24 -29.84
N LEU A 20 59.76 -8.56 -30.98
CA LEU A 20 58.70 -8.86 -31.92
C LEU A 20 58.89 -10.26 -32.52
N VAL A 21 57.82 -11.07 -32.57
CA VAL A 21 57.83 -12.38 -33.23
C VAL A 21 57.53 -12.21 -34.72
N ALA A 22 58.41 -11.49 -35.42
CA ALA A 22 58.29 -11.25 -36.85
C ALA A 22 58.44 -12.56 -37.64
N SER A 23 57.53 -12.80 -38.59
CA SER A 23 57.54 -13.98 -39.47
C SER A 23 57.47 -15.34 -38.74
N GLY A 24 56.98 -15.34 -37.50
CA GLY A 24 56.76 -16.56 -36.72
C GLY A 24 55.43 -17.25 -37.03
N SER A 25 54.91 -18.03 -36.08
CA SER A 25 53.60 -18.68 -36.21
C SER A 25 52.87 -18.85 -34.88
N LEU A 26 51.55 -18.94 -34.96
CA LEU A 26 50.68 -19.39 -33.87
C LEU A 26 50.25 -20.83 -34.14
N LYS A 27 50.24 -21.68 -33.12
CA LYS A 27 49.69 -23.04 -33.18
C LYS A 27 48.54 -23.19 -32.19
N PHE A 28 47.49 -23.86 -32.62
CA PHE A 28 46.23 -24.00 -31.90
C PHE A 28 45.93 -25.46 -31.59
N PHE A 29 45.49 -25.72 -30.37
CA PHE A 29 45.21 -27.05 -29.84
C PHE A 29 43.92 -27.06 -29.02
N ASP A 30 43.36 -28.26 -28.82
CA ASP A 30 42.34 -28.47 -27.79
C ASP A 30 42.92 -28.12 -26.42
N ALA A 31 42.18 -27.33 -25.63
CA ALA A 31 42.61 -26.88 -24.30
C ALA A 31 43.08 -28.04 -23.41
N GLY A 32 44.20 -27.84 -22.72
CA GLY A 32 44.84 -28.87 -21.89
C GLY A 32 45.47 -30.05 -22.66
N THR A 33 45.58 -29.99 -23.99
CA THR A 33 46.16 -31.07 -24.81
C THR A 33 47.14 -30.54 -25.86
N THR A 34 47.79 -31.46 -26.58
CA THR A 34 48.62 -31.17 -27.77
C THR A 34 47.93 -31.61 -29.08
N THR A 35 46.63 -31.91 -29.04
CA THR A 35 45.85 -32.28 -30.24
C THR A 35 45.58 -31.02 -31.06
N PRO A 36 46.07 -30.93 -32.31
CA PRO A 36 45.87 -29.73 -33.13
C PRO A 36 44.39 -29.45 -33.39
N ARG A 37 43.98 -28.19 -33.19
CA ARG A 37 42.62 -27.74 -33.42
C ARG A 37 42.59 -26.60 -34.43
N ASN A 38 41.72 -26.74 -35.42
CA ASN A 38 41.57 -25.73 -36.46
C ASN A 38 40.92 -24.44 -35.94
N VAL A 39 41.33 -23.32 -36.51
CA VAL A 39 40.72 -21.99 -36.35
C VAL A 39 40.17 -21.49 -37.69
N TYR A 40 39.35 -20.44 -37.65
CA TYR A 40 38.54 -20.01 -38.78
C TYR A 40 38.66 -18.51 -39.04
N SER A 41 38.34 -18.07 -40.26
CA SER A 41 38.44 -16.65 -40.63
C SER A 41 37.22 -15.81 -40.25
N ASP A 42 36.12 -16.44 -39.85
CA ASP A 42 34.83 -15.80 -39.66
C ASP A 42 34.05 -16.37 -38.46
N GLN A 43 33.09 -15.60 -37.96
CA GLN A 43 32.26 -15.97 -36.81
C GLN A 43 31.39 -17.22 -37.04
N ARG A 44 31.03 -17.54 -38.28
CA ARG A 44 30.24 -18.75 -38.59
C ARG A 44 31.12 -20.01 -38.67
N LEU A 45 32.43 -19.87 -38.49
CA LEU A 45 33.41 -20.95 -38.61
C LEU A 45 33.34 -21.62 -39.99
N SER A 46 33.08 -20.84 -41.04
CA SER A 46 32.80 -21.36 -42.38
C SER A 46 34.06 -21.57 -43.22
N VAL A 47 35.08 -20.75 -43.01
CA VAL A 47 36.36 -20.83 -43.72
C VAL A 47 37.46 -21.24 -42.74
N ASN A 48 37.96 -22.47 -42.91
CA ASN A 48 39.00 -23.06 -42.08
C ASN A 48 40.39 -22.53 -42.47
N ASN A 49 41.14 -22.00 -41.50
CA ASN A 49 42.51 -21.49 -41.68
C ASN A 49 43.59 -22.53 -41.27
N GLY A 50 43.17 -23.71 -40.80
CA GLY A 50 44.05 -24.74 -40.22
C GLY A 50 44.35 -24.50 -38.75
N ALA A 51 45.24 -25.32 -38.17
CA ALA A 51 45.67 -25.22 -36.78
C ALA A 51 46.98 -24.41 -36.59
N VAL A 52 47.56 -23.91 -37.68
CA VAL A 52 48.81 -23.14 -37.66
C VAL A 52 48.65 -21.88 -38.50
N ILE A 53 48.84 -20.72 -37.89
CA ILE A 53 48.67 -19.42 -38.55
C ILE A 53 50.02 -18.69 -38.61
N PRO A 54 50.51 -18.33 -39.80
CA PRO A 54 51.75 -17.56 -39.93
C PRO A 54 51.55 -16.11 -39.48
N LEU A 55 52.59 -15.54 -38.89
CA LEU A 55 52.69 -14.13 -38.58
C LEU A 55 53.42 -13.40 -39.71
N ASP A 56 53.09 -12.13 -39.93
CA ASP A 56 53.79 -11.27 -40.88
C ASP A 56 55.08 -10.68 -40.28
N SER A 57 55.80 -9.86 -41.06
CA SER A 57 57.01 -9.16 -40.61
C SER A 57 56.80 -8.21 -39.42
N SER A 58 55.54 -7.83 -39.15
CA SER A 58 55.14 -7.01 -38.02
C SER A 58 54.63 -7.85 -36.84
N GLY A 59 54.80 -9.18 -36.86
CA GLY A 59 54.37 -10.08 -35.79
C GLY A 59 52.86 -10.21 -35.66
N ARG A 60 52.11 -9.96 -36.74
CA ARG A 60 50.64 -10.00 -36.76
C ARG A 60 50.10 -11.18 -37.57
N PRO A 61 48.98 -11.79 -37.17
CA PRO A 61 48.30 -12.79 -37.99
C PRO A 61 47.88 -12.20 -39.34
N ASN A 62 48.08 -12.97 -40.40
CA ASN A 62 47.65 -12.57 -41.75
C ASN A 62 46.12 -12.68 -41.94
N VAL A 63 45.42 -13.36 -41.04
CA VAL A 63 43.96 -13.60 -41.04
C VAL A 63 43.37 -13.30 -39.66
N ASP A 64 42.07 -13.01 -39.60
CA ASP A 64 41.35 -13.05 -38.32
C ASP A 64 41.24 -14.50 -37.85
N ILE A 65 41.30 -14.71 -36.54
CA ILE A 65 41.33 -16.03 -35.91
C ILE A 65 40.09 -16.17 -35.03
N TRP A 66 39.15 -16.97 -35.49
CA TRP A 66 37.91 -17.34 -34.81
C TRP A 66 37.92 -18.80 -34.38
N GLY A 67 37.23 -19.08 -33.29
CA GLY A 67 37.05 -20.43 -32.77
C GLY A 67 35.90 -20.47 -31.77
N ASP A 68 35.55 -21.68 -31.32
CA ASP A 68 34.52 -21.93 -30.31
C ASP A 68 35.07 -22.72 -29.11
N GLY A 69 34.57 -22.46 -27.91
CA GLY A 69 35.07 -23.11 -26.69
C GLY A 69 36.48 -22.65 -26.29
N ALA A 70 37.21 -23.50 -25.58
CA ALA A 70 38.53 -23.17 -25.06
C ALA A 70 39.66 -23.71 -25.97
N TYR A 71 40.69 -22.89 -26.16
CA TYR A 71 41.89 -23.24 -26.93
C TYR A 71 43.14 -23.17 -26.05
N PHE A 72 44.09 -24.07 -26.33
CA PHE A 72 45.48 -23.89 -25.98
C PHE A 72 46.23 -23.31 -27.19
N VAL A 73 46.96 -22.22 -26.98
CA VAL A 73 47.63 -21.47 -28.05
C VAL A 73 49.11 -21.34 -27.74
N GLU A 74 49.95 -21.64 -28.72
CA GLU A 74 51.41 -21.48 -28.62
C GLU A 74 51.93 -20.52 -29.69
N VAL A 75 52.94 -19.73 -29.33
CA VAL A 75 53.62 -18.78 -30.22
C VAL A 75 55.01 -19.30 -30.52
N PHE A 76 55.42 -19.30 -31.79
CA PHE A 76 56.74 -19.73 -32.25
C PHE A 76 57.39 -18.64 -33.10
N ASP A 77 58.72 -18.51 -33.03
CA ASP A 77 59.49 -17.64 -33.93
C ASP A 77 59.73 -18.26 -35.31
N VAL A 78 60.42 -17.51 -36.18
CA VAL A 78 60.76 -17.92 -37.55
C VAL A 78 61.68 -19.15 -37.62
N LEU A 79 62.43 -19.43 -36.55
CA LEU A 79 63.30 -20.60 -36.44
C LEU A 79 62.58 -21.81 -35.83
N GLY A 80 61.29 -21.66 -35.49
CA GLY A 80 60.48 -22.72 -34.90
C GLY A 80 60.69 -22.91 -33.39
N VAL A 81 61.33 -21.96 -32.71
CA VAL A 81 61.50 -21.99 -31.25
C VAL A 81 60.25 -21.40 -30.58
N LYS A 82 59.76 -22.06 -29.52
CA LYS A 82 58.58 -21.61 -28.76
C LYS A 82 58.91 -20.32 -27.98
N GLN A 83 58.04 -19.34 -28.11
CA GLN A 83 58.16 -17.99 -27.56
C GLN A 83 57.08 -17.62 -26.53
N GLY A 84 56.08 -18.49 -26.34
CA GLY A 84 55.04 -18.30 -25.33
C GLY A 84 53.87 -19.24 -25.55
N ASP A 85 53.00 -19.32 -24.55
CA ASP A 85 51.73 -20.03 -24.64
C ASP A 85 50.66 -19.44 -23.72
N ALA A 86 49.41 -19.78 -24.02
CA ALA A 86 48.25 -19.47 -23.20
C ALA A 86 47.25 -20.63 -23.29
N ASP A 87 46.89 -21.20 -22.14
CA ASP A 87 45.83 -22.21 -22.04
C ASP A 87 44.50 -21.59 -21.65
N ASN A 88 43.42 -22.30 -22.00
CA ASN A 88 42.05 -21.92 -21.74
C ASN A 88 41.67 -20.53 -22.32
N VAL A 89 42.21 -20.21 -23.50
CA VAL A 89 41.81 -19.01 -24.27
C VAL A 89 40.37 -19.21 -24.72
N ASN A 90 39.45 -18.53 -24.04
CA ASN A 90 38.00 -18.62 -24.25
C ASN A 90 37.33 -17.26 -24.02
N ILE A 91 36.01 -17.18 -24.23
CA ILE A 91 35.22 -16.01 -23.82
C ILE A 91 35.18 -15.96 -22.28
N PRO A 92 35.70 -14.89 -21.63
CA PRO A 92 35.57 -14.74 -20.19
C PRO A 92 34.08 -14.75 -19.80
N GLY A 93 33.69 -15.72 -18.97
CA GLY A 93 32.30 -15.86 -18.52
C GLY A 93 31.38 -16.67 -19.45
N GLY A 94 31.92 -17.44 -20.40
CA GLY A 94 31.21 -18.19 -21.46
C GLY A 94 30.19 -19.29 -21.03
N GLY A 95 29.79 -19.33 -19.76
CA GLY A 95 28.71 -20.17 -19.24
C GLY A 95 27.49 -19.37 -18.75
N GLY A 96 27.33 -18.12 -19.16
CA GLY A 96 26.19 -17.28 -18.78
C GLY A 96 24.85 -18.00 -18.99
N THR A 97 23.98 -17.95 -17.99
CA THR A 97 22.66 -18.57 -18.01
C THR A 97 21.94 -18.20 -19.31
N THR A 98 21.57 -19.19 -20.11
CA THR A 98 20.92 -18.94 -21.41
C THR A 98 19.59 -18.22 -21.20
N ILE A 99 19.41 -17.08 -21.85
CA ILE A 99 18.11 -16.39 -21.88
C ILE A 99 17.17 -17.22 -22.77
N PRO A 100 15.99 -17.66 -22.28
CA PRO A 100 15.01 -18.37 -23.09
C PRO A 100 14.49 -17.51 -24.25
N ALA A 101 13.94 -18.15 -25.29
CA ALA A 101 13.31 -17.44 -26.41
C ALA A 101 12.27 -16.41 -25.90
N LEU A 102 12.20 -15.24 -26.54
CA LEU A 102 11.31 -14.16 -26.12
C LEU A 102 9.84 -14.61 -26.16
N GLU A 103 9.08 -14.26 -25.11
CA GLU A 103 7.64 -14.48 -25.04
C GLU A 103 6.89 -13.16 -24.86
N SER A 104 5.81 -12.96 -25.63
CA SER A 104 4.98 -11.76 -25.52
C SER A 104 4.27 -11.71 -24.16
N SER A 105 4.08 -10.49 -23.64
CA SER A 105 3.30 -10.21 -22.43
C SER A 105 3.78 -10.95 -21.16
N LYS A 106 5.07 -11.28 -21.12
CA LYS A 106 5.75 -11.89 -19.97
C LYS A 106 6.97 -11.06 -19.57
N TYR A 107 7.43 -11.28 -18.34
CA TYR A 107 8.68 -10.71 -17.85
C TYR A 107 9.67 -11.82 -17.49
N LEU A 108 10.96 -11.53 -17.67
CA LEU A 108 12.02 -12.50 -17.40
C LEU A 108 12.24 -12.58 -15.89
N THR A 109 12.20 -13.78 -15.35
CA THR A 109 12.46 -14.07 -13.94
C THR A 109 13.32 -15.32 -13.79
N ASN A 110 13.56 -15.77 -12.57
CA ASN A 110 14.30 -17.00 -12.28
C ASN A 110 13.65 -17.79 -11.14
N ASN A 111 13.95 -19.08 -11.06
CA ASN A 111 13.55 -19.96 -9.95
C ASN A 111 14.75 -20.40 -9.07
N GLY A 112 15.84 -19.63 -9.07
CA GLY A 112 17.09 -19.98 -8.39
C GLY A 112 18.00 -20.98 -9.13
N ALA A 113 17.52 -21.61 -10.22
CA ALA A 113 18.33 -22.53 -11.04
C ALA A 113 18.42 -22.10 -12.51
N VAL A 114 17.33 -21.60 -13.09
CA VAL A 114 17.24 -21.19 -14.50
C VAL A 114 16.46 -19.88 -14.67
N LEU A 115 16.69 -19.22 -15.81
CA LEU A 115 15.86 -18.11 -16.29
C LEU A 115 14.58 -18.66 -16.92
N LEU A 116 13.45 -17.98 -16.70
CA LEU A 116 12.13 -18.36 -17.23
C LEU A 116 11.21 -17.14 -17.38
N TRP A 117 10.21 -17.25 -18.25
CA TRP A 117 9.20 -16.20 -18.44
C TRP A 117 7.99 -16.41 -17.52
N ALA A 118 7.62 -15.39 -16.76
CA ALA A 118 6.41 -15.39 -15.94
C ALA A 118 5.34 -14.45 -16.53
N ALA A 119 4.08 -14.82 -16.36
CA ALA A 119 2.95 -13.99 -16.77
C ALA A 119 2.89 -12.70 -15.93
N VAL A 120 2.61 -11.58 -16.58
CA VAL A 120 2.30 -10.33 -15.89
C VAL A 120 0.90 -10.44 -15.30
N ARG A 121 0.76 -10.20 -13.99
CA ARG A 121 -0.57 -10.05 -13.37
C ARG A 121 -0.98 -8.59 -13.44
N GLU A 122 -1.85 -8.27 -14.39
CA GLU A 122 -2.30 -6.90 -14.64
C GLU A 122 -3.42 -6.50 -13.68
N VAL A 123 -3.44 -5.20 -13.35
CA VAL A 123 -4.59 -4.56 -12.67
C VAL A 123 -5.49 -3.94 -13.75
N PRO A 124 -6.82 -3.89 -13.55
CA PRO A 124 -7.73 -3.24 -14.50
C PRO A 124 -7.40 -1.75 -14.66
N ASP A 125 -7.65 -1.21 -15.86
CA ASP A 125 -7.43 0.20 -16.18
C ASP A 125 -8.12 1.13 -15.15
N PRO A 126 -7.37 2.04 -14.49
CA PRO A 126 -7.95 3.00 -13.53
C PRO A 126 -8.73 4.15 -14.19
N ALA A 127 -8.67 4.33 -15.52
CA ALA A 127 -9.35 5.44 -16.20
C ALA A 127 -10.87 5.43 -15.93
N GLY A 128 -11.39 6.56 -15.43
CA GLY A 128 -12.81 6.71 -15.07
C GLY A 128 -13.24 6.03 -13.77
N MET A 129 -12.31 5.48 -12.98
CA MET A 129 -12.61 4.73 -11.74
C MET A 129 -12.39 5.57 -10.47
N GLY A 130 -12.45 6.90 -10.58
CA GLY A 130 -12.35 7.81 -9.44
C GLY A 130 -13.38 7.48 -8.35
N GLY A 131 -12.94 7.41 -7.10
CA GLY A 131 -13.82 7.06 -5.96
C GLY A 131 -14.15 5.57 -5.86
N LYS A 132 -13.35 4.69 -6.48
CA LYS A 132 -13.41 3.24 -6.30
C LYS A 132 -12.14 2.71 -5.65
N ILE A 133 -12.21 1.50 -5.12
CA ILE A 133 -11.08 0.76 -4.56
C ILE A 133 -10.80 -0.49 -5.40
N LEU A 134 -9.54 -0.91 -5.46
CA LEU A 134 -9.19 -2.17 -6.10
C LEU A 134 -9.56 -3.33 -5.16
N GLY A 135 -10.46 -4.18 -5.62
CA GLY A 135 -10.92 -5.38 -4.93
C GLY A 135 -10.65 -6.66 -5.72
N THR A 136 -11.13 -7.78 -5.19
CA THR A 136 -11.06 -9.10 -5.80
C THR A 136 -12.38 -9.84 -5.62
N ASP A 137 -12.79 -10.61 -6.62
CA ASP A 137 -13.89 -11.58 -6.54
C ASP A 137 -13.39 -13.02 -6.28
N GLY A 138 -12.09 -13.18 -6.06
CA GLY A 138 -11.42 -14.48 -5.91
C GLY A 138 -10.82 -15.03 -7.21
N ALA A 139 -11.23 -14.52 -8.37
CA ALA A 139 -10.68 -14.89 -9.68
C ALA A 139 -9.99 -13.69 -10.38
N ASN A 140 -10.56 -12.49 -10.24
CA ASN A 140 -10.18 -11.28 -10.94
C ASN A 140 -9.93 -10.13 -9.97
N LEU A 141 -9.09 -9.20 -10.39
CA LEU A 141 -9.00 -7.88 -9.77
C LEU A 141 -10.04 -6.96 -10.42
N LEU A 142 -10.78 -6.18 -9.64
CA LEU A 142 -11.84 -5.29 -10.15
C LEU A 142 -11.99 -4.00 -9.33
N TRP A 143 -12.45 -2.93 -9.96
CA TRP A 143 -12.75 -1.67 -9.27
C TRP A 143 -14.13 -1.72 -8.61
N GLN A 144 -14.16 -1.66 -7.29
CA GLN A 144 -15.35 -1.74 -6.46
C GLN A 144 -15.68 -0.37 -5.84
N PRO A 145 -16.97 -0.06 -5.62
CA PRO A 145 -17.34 1.14 -4.88
C PRO A 145 -16.76 1.10 -3.46
N LEU A 146 -16.53 2.26 -2.86
CA LEU A 146 -16.19 2.32 -1.44
C LEU A 146 -17.34 1.71 -0.61
N PRO A 147 -17.02 0.97 0.47
CA PRO A 147 -18.03 0.52 1.43
C PRO A 147 -18.81 1.71 1.98
N SER A 148 -20.14 1.60 2.04
CA SER A 148 -20.96 2.57 2.74
C SER A 148 -20.78 2.42 4.25
N ALA A 149 -20.64 3.53 4.96
CA ALA A 149 -20.73 3.50 6.42
C ALA A 149 -22.05 2.84 6.85
N PRO A 150 -22.07 2.03 7.92
CA PRO A 150 -23.30 1.47 8.45
C PRO A 150 -24.30 2.60 8.77
N ALA A 151 -25.59 2.35 8.55
CA ALA A 151 -26.62 3.29 8.98
C ALA A 151 -26.52 3.49 10.50
N THR A 152 -26.42 4.75 10.94
CA THR A 152 -26.40 5.06 12.37
C THR A 152 -27.78 4.80 12.97
N PRO A 153 -27.91 4.03 14.07
CA PRO A 153 -29.20 3.62 14.63
C PRO A 153 -29.89 4.74 15.43
N TYR A 154 -29.56 6.01 15.13
CA TYR A 154 -30.02 7.15 15.88
C TYR A 154 -30.54 8.27 14.98
N THR A 155 -31.51 9.02 15.50
CA THR A 155 -32.08 10.18 14.82
C THR A 155 -31.96 11.38 15.75
N ILE A 156 -31.30 12.44 15.28
CA ILE A 156 -31.15 13.70 16.01
C ILE A 156 -32.27 14.65 15.55
N GLY A 157 -33.07 15.13 16.50
CA GLY A 157 -33.99 16.25 16.32
C GLY A 157 -33.46 17.52 16.99
N VAL A 158 -34.15 18.64 16.81
CA VAL A 158 -33.77 19.95 17.38
C VAL A 158 -33.72 19.92 18.92
N ALA A 159 -34.63 19.16 19.53
CA ALA A 159 -34.76 19.02 20.98
C ALA A 159 -34.97 17.56 21.41
N SER A 160 -34.47 16.62 20.60
CA SER A 160 -34.63 15.19 20.84
C SER A 160 -33.50 14.36 20.26
N LEU A 161 -33.29 13.19 20.84
CA LEU A 161 -32.42 12.13 20.34
C LEU A 161 -33.15 10.80 20.45
N LYS A 162 -33.33 10.10 19.34
CA LYS A 162 -33.83 8.73 19.30
C LYS A 162 -32.68 7.76 19.13
N LEU A 163 -32.60 6.74 19.98
CA LEU A 163 -31.62 5.66 19.98
C LEU A 163 -32.38 4.34 19.97
N GLY A 164 -32.65 3.78 18.79
CA GLY A 164 -33.56 2.63 18.66
C GLY A 164 -34.93 2.93 19.27
N THR A 165 -35.31 2.22 20.33
CA THR A 165 -36.58 2.38 21.06
C THR A 165 -36.50 3.34 22.24
N LEU A 166 -35.35 3.98 22.50
CA LEU A 166 -35.21 5.03 23.49
C LEU A 166 -35.39 6.40 22.82
N LEU A 167 -36.22 7.24 23.41
CA LEU A 167 -36.33 8.65 23.06
C LEU A 167 -35.87 9.50 24.24
N ILE A 168 -35.06 10.51 23.95
CA ILE A 168 -34.64 11.55 24.88
C ILE A 168 -35.19 12.86 24.32
N GLN A 169 -35.86 13.64 25.16
CA GLN A 169 -36.37 14.97 24.81
C GLN A 169 -35.94 15.97 25.86
N TRP A 170 -35.68 17.19 25.46
CA TRP A 170 -35.33 18.27 26.38
C TRP A 170 -35.96 19.59 25.93
N GLY A 171 -35.93 20.58 26.81
CA GLY A 171 -36.42 21.90 26.48
C GLY A 171 -36.20 22.90 27.60
N ARG A 172 -36.69 24.11 27.36
CA ARG A 172 -36.72 25.20 28.34
C ARG A 172 -38.14 25.72 28.45
N ASP A 173 -38.55 26.10 29.65
CA ASP A 173 -39.82 26.78 29.85
C ASP A 173 -39.78 27.64 31.12
N VAL A 174 -40.88 28.31 31.40
CA VAL A 174 -41.05 29.24 32.50
C VAL A 174 -42.34 28.88 33.26
N ALA A 175 -42.19 28.59 34.55
CA ALA A 175 -43.34 28.44 35.44
C ALA A 175 -43.79 29.82 35.94
N PRO A 176 -45.10 30.09 36.02
CA PRO A 176 -45.61 31.41 36.32
C PRO A 176 -45.43 31.78 37.80
N ALA A 177 -45.22 33.06 38.06
CA ALA A 177 -45.37 33.65 39.38
C ALA A 177 -46.85 33.58 39.80
N THR A 178 -47.13 32.88 40.89
CA THR A 178 -48.52 32.68 41.38
C THR A 178 -48.85 33.54 42.58
N GLY A 179 -47.86 34.16 43.22
CA GLY A 179 -48.02 34.78 44.53
C GLY A 179 -48.32 33.76 45.66
N ASN A 180 -48.19 32.47 45.38
CA ASN A 180 -48.35 31.37 46.34
C ASN A 180 -46.98 30.72 46.65
N TYR A 181 -46.98 29.73 47.54
CA TYR A 181 -45.78 28.97 47.91
C TYR A 181 -45.41 27.86 46.93
N SER A 182 -46.30 27.60 45.97
CA SER A 182 -46.09 26.64 44.90
C SER A 182 -46.63 27.14 43.57
N THR A 183 -46.03 26.65 42.49
CA THR A 183 -46.49 26.83 41.12
C THR A 183 -46.28 25.54 40.35
N VAL A 184 -47.07 25.34 39.31
CA VAL A 184 -46.99 24.17 38.44
C VAL A 184 -46.89 24.65 37.00
N LYS A 185 -46.01 23.99 36.25
CA LYS A 185 -45.94 24.12 34.80
C LYS A 185 -46.16 22.76 34.16
N ILE A 186 -47.11 22.69 33.24
CA ILE A 186 -47.36 21.50 32.42
C ILE A 186 -46.48 21.61 31.18
N ILE A 187 -45.69 20.58 30.93
CA ILE A 187 -44.91 20.43 29.70
C ILE A 187 -45.60 19.39 28.82
N THR A 188 -45.85 19.77 27.57
CA THR A 188 -46.22 18.84 26.50
C THR A 188 -44.95 18.42 25.78
N PHE A 189 -44.69 17.12 25.70
CA PHE A 189 -43.56 16.60 24.97
C PHE A 189 -43.76 16.82 23.46
N PRO A 190 -42.76 17.37 22.74
CA PRO A 190 -42.87 17.59 21.30
C PRO A 190 -43.21 16.31 20.52
N THR A 191 -42.67 15.17 20.97
CA THR A 191 -43.00 13.84 20.46
C THR A 191 -43.56 13.00 21.62
N PRO A 192 -44.76 12.42 21.49
CA PRO A 192 -45.26 11.50 22.49
C PRO A 192 -44.35 10.27 22.64
N PHE A 193 -44.12 9.86 23.88
CA PHE A 193 -43.50 8.57 24.17
C PHE A 193 -44.51 7.43 23.87
N SER A 194 -44.04 6.26 23.48
CA SER A 194 -44.91 5.08 23.24
C SER A 194 -45.41 4.43 24.52
N GLY A 195 -44.91 4.88 25.68
CA GLY A 195 -45.25 4.43 27.02
C GLY A 195 -44.80 5.49 28.04
N LEU A 196 -45.00 5.21 29.33
CA LEU A 196 -44.61 6.18 30.37
C LEU A 196 -43.10 6.46 30.32
N PRO A 197 -42.68 7.74 30.42
CA PRO A 197 -41.27 8.09 30.53
C PRO A 197 -40.61 7.39 31.72
N TYR A 198 -39.40 6.87 31.52
CA TYR A 198 -38.59 6.25 32.56
C TYR A 198 -38.06 7.27 33.56
N PHE A 199 -37.76 8.49 33.07
CA PHE A 199 -37.17 9.55 33.87
C PHE A 199 -37.57 10.91 33.33
N MET A 200 -37.88 11.85 34.21
CA MET A 200 -38.11 13.25 33.89
C MET A 200 -37.49 14.12 34.99
N LYS A 201 -36.88 15.22 34.60
CA LYS A 201 -36.32 16.18 35.55
C LYS A 201 -36.44 17.59 34.99
N ALA A 202 -36.81 18.51 35.86
CA ALA A 202 -36.61 19.94 35.65
C ALA A 202 -35.39 20.39 36.44
N SER A 203 -34.76 21.49 36.02
CA SER A 203 -33.68 22.15 36.74
C SER A 203 -33.90 23.64 36.63
N VAL A 204 -34.16 24.27 37.77
CA VAL A 204 -34.35 25.71 37.86
C VAL A 204 -33.04 26.39 37.44
N THR A 205 -33.14 27.38 36.55
CA THR A 205 -31.98 28.09 35.99
C THR A 205 -31.75 29.47 36.63
N SER A 206 -32.67 29.91 37.50
CA SER A 206 -32.50 31.11 38.32
C SER A 206 -31.81 30.81 39.65
N ALA A 207 -30.94 31.72 40.10
CA ALA A 207 -30.27 31.62 41.40
C ALA A 207 -31.22 31.84 42.59
N LEU A 208 -32.30 32.61 42.41
CA LEU A 208 -33.36 32.83 43.39
C LEU A 208 -34.70 32.94 42.65
N VAL A 209 -35.77 32.38 43.23
CA VAL A 209 -37.14 32.45 42.68
C VAL A 209 -38.04 33.39 43.49
N THR A 210 -37.51 33.87 44.62
CA THR A 210 -38.04 34.94 45.47
C THR A 210 -36.90 35.90 45.81
N ALA A 211 -37.09 36.79 46.79
CA ALA A 211 -36.00 37.64 47.28
C ALA A 211 -34.90 36.84 48.00
N ASN A 212 -35.22 35.70 48.64
CA ASN A 212 -34.27 34.98 49.50
C ASN A 212 -34.26 33.45 49.36
N SER A 213 -35.15 32.85 48.56
CA SER A 213 -35.36 31.40 48.55
C SER A 213 -35.17 30.74 47.18
N LEU A 214 -34.74 29.48 47.24
CA LEU A 214 -34.67 28.55 46.10
C LEU A 214 -36.01 27.82 45.93
N ALA A 215 -36.30 27.41 44.70
CA ALA A 215 -37.39 26.47 44.42
C ALA A 215 -36.83 25.04 44.45
N ALA A 216 -37.51 24.15 45.15
CA ALA A 216 -37.39 22.72 44.96
C ALA A 216 -38.36 22.26 43.88
N GLU A 217 -37.88 21.38 43.01
CA GLU A 217 -38.63 20.84 41.89
C GLU A 217 -38.99 19.36 42.06
N SER A 218 -40.20 19.00 41.65
CA SER A 218 -40.65 17.61 41.53
C SER A 218 -41.45 17.42 40.24
N ALA A 219 -41.47 16.18 39.74
CA ALA A 219 -42.29 15.80 38.61
C ALA A 219 -43.49 14.97 39.11
N SER A 220 -44.69 15.27 38.62
CA SER A 220 -45.89 14.49 38.90
C SER A 220 -46.75 14.34 37.64
N ASN A 221 -47.79 13.51 37.71
CA ASN A 221 -48.78 13.34 36.64
C ASN A 221 -48.14 13.04 35.26
N ALA A 222 -47.08 12.24 35.26
CA ALA A 222 -46.41 11.85 34.03
C ALA A 222 -47.34 11.03 33.13
N SER A 223 -47.29 11.33 31.84
CA SER A 223 -48.03 10.65 30.79
C SER A 223 -47.14 10.49 29.56
N THR A 224 -47.65 9.82 28.53
CA THR A 224 -46.95 9.68 27.24
C THR A 224 -46.76 11.03 26.53
N THR A 225 -47.61 12.02 26.79
CA THR A 225 -47.64 13.30 26.08
C THR A 225 -47.16 14.48 26.91
N GLY A 226 -46.94 14.31 28.22
CA GLY A 226 -46.50 15.41 29.06
C GLY A 226 -46.31 15.05 30.52
N VAL A 227 -45.87 16.05 31.29
CA VAL A 227 -45.57 15.96 32.73
C VAL A 227 -45.88 17.28 33.42
N HIS A 228 -46.23 17.22 34.70
CA HIS A 228 -46.34 18.40 35.55
C HIS A 228 -45.03 18.58 36.31
N PHE A 229 -44.34 19.69 36.08
CA PHE A 229 -43.24 20.12 36.94
C PHE A 229 -43.80 21.05 38.01
N ASN A 230 -43.68 20.60 39.25
CA ASN A 230 -44.11 21.33 40.43
C ASN A 230 -42.89 22.01 41.06
N PHE A 231 -43.04 23.29 41.38
CA PHE A 231 -42.01 24.08 42.04
C PHE A 231 -42.58 24.57 43.36
N VAL A 232 -41.85 24.32 44.44
CA VAL A 232 -42.24 24.72 45.81
C VAL A 232 -41.06 25.46 46.42
N ILE A 233 -41.33 26.53 47.17
CA ILE A 233 -40.28 27.20 47.94
C ILE A 233 -39.82 26.29 49.07
N ALA A 234 -38.54 25.91 49.03
CA ALA A 234 -37.93 25.14 50.10
C ALA A 234 -37.54 26.12 51.22
N ASP A 235 -38.33 26.19 52.29
CA ASP A 235 -37.87 26.88 53.50
C ASP A 235 -38.16 26.11 54.80
N SER A 236 -37.11 26.15 55.62
CA SER A 236 -36.95 25.68 56.98
C SER A 236 -37.80 26.49 57.97
N LYS A 237 -38.97 25.93 58.33
CA LYS A 237 -39.78 26.07 59.56
C LYS A 237 -39.89 27.39 60.36
N GLU A 238 -39.12 28.47 60.16
CA GLU A 238 -39.02 29.54 61.16
C GLU A 238 -39.19 30.99 60.68
N LYS A 239 -39.22 31.32 59.38
CA LYS A 239 -39.60 32.69 58.94
C LYS A 239 -40.35 32.68 57.61
N ASN A 240 -41.49 33.38 57.57
CA ASN A 240 -42.33 33.71 56.42
C ASN A 240 -41.89 33.11 55.08
N SER A 241 -42.50 31.97 54.71
CA SER A 241 -42.34 31.36 53.39
C SER A 241 -42.48 32.43 52.31
N ASP A 242 -41.39 32.75 51.61
CA ASP A 242 -41.44 33.72 50.54
C ASP A 242 -42.44 33.22 49.47
N ARG A 243 -43.26 34.13 48.94
CA ARG A 243 -44.20 33.81 47.86
C ARG A 243 -43.47 33.87 46.53
N ILE A 244 -43.81 32.96 45.60
CA ILE A 244 -43.30 32.97 44.24
C ILE A 244 -43.86 34.20 43.52
N ASN A 245 -43.11 35.31 43.56
CA ASN A 245 -43.47 36.60 42.98
C ASN A 245 -42.75 36.89 41.66
N SER A 246 -41.85 35.99 41.24
CA SER A 246 -41.15 36.03 39.97
C SER A 246 -41.34 34.72 39.21
N ASN A 247 -41.29 34.81 37.88
CA ASN A 247 -41.36 33.66 37.01
C ASN A 247 -40.12 32.76 37.21
N ILE A 248 -40.32 31.43 37.18
CA ILE A 248 -39.24 30.46 37.40
C ILE A 248 -38.82 29.88 36.06
N PRO A 249 -37.69 30.33 35.46
CA PRO A 249 -37.14 29.69 34.27
C PRO A 249 -36.50 28.35 34.65
N PHE A 250 -36.72 27.33 33.82
CA PHE A 250 -36.14 26.01 34.03
C PHE A 250 -35.83 25.30 32.71
N ASP A 251 -34.82 24.45 32.76
CA ASP A 251 -34.51 23.48 31.72
C ASP A 251 -35.11 22.14 32.13
N TRP A 252 -35.53 21.31 31.17
CA TRP A 252 -36.06 19.99 31.45
C TRP A 252 -35.50 18.94 30.49
N ILE A 253 -35.48 17.70 30.97
CA ILE A 253 -35.14 16.51 30.18
C ILE A 253 -36.07 15.35 30.54
N ALA A 254 -36.44 14.55 29.55
CA ALA A 254 -37.27 13.37 29.68
C ALA A 254 -36.71 12.21 28.84
N PHE A 255 -36.76 11.00 29.40
CA PHE A 255 -36.32 9.75 28.78
C PHE A 255 -37.49 8.79 28.79
N GLY A 256 -37.72 8.09 27.69
CA GLY A 256 -38.82 7.15 27.64
C GLY A 256 -38.81 6.28 26.39
N PRO A 257 -39.72 5.30 26.33
CA PRO A 257 -39.85 4.43 25.17
C PRO A 257 -40.41 5.20 23.97
N THR A 258 -39.99 4.80 22.78
CA THR A 258 -40.58 5.18 21.49
C THR A 258 -40.70 3.94 20.59
N THR A 259 -41.50 4.03 19.53
CA THR A 259 -41.59 2.96 18.54
C THR A 259 -40.34 2.94 17.67
N THR A 260 -39.98 1.77 17.14
CA THR A 260 -38.95 1.60 16.10
C THR A 260 -39.21 2.48 14.90
#